data_AF-A0A2R6LJT7-F1
#
_entry.id   AF-A0A2R6LJT7-F1
#
_cell.length_a   1.000
_cell.length_b   1.000
_cell.length_c   1.000
_cell.angle_alpha   90.00
_cell.angle_beta   90.00
_cell.angle_gamma   90.00
#
_symmetry.space_group_name_H-M   'P 1'
#
loop_
_entity.id
_entity.type
_entity.pdbx_description
1 polymer ?
#
loop_
_entity_poly.entity_id
_entity_poly.type
_entity_poly.pdbx_seq_one_letter_code
_entity_poly.pdbx_strand_id
1 'polypeptide(L)' 'DVVETGQSKSQRDRIKNIKTLISDVEEEYDEGAPREEVLDRAEEVGMERSKAEHEIEKLRQKGDVYEPQTDHLRTV' A
#
# COMPACT_ATOMS: atom_id res chain seq x y z
N ASP A 1 -14.12 14.15 28.34
CA ASP A 1 -12.99 14.18 27.39
C ASP A 1 -13.04 12.97 26.48
N VAL A 2 -13.09 13.18 25.17
CA VAL A 2 -13.03 12.12 24.15
C VAL A 2 -11.63 12.17 23.55
N VAL A 3 -10.85 11.12 23.76
CA VAL A 3 -9.56 10.96 23.08
C VAL A 3 -9.88 10.58 21.64
N GLU A 4 -10.01 11.57 20.76
CA GLU A 4 -10.02 11.34 19.32
C GLU A 4 -8.67 10.73 18.95
N THR A 5 -8.64 9.40 18.77
CA THR A 5 -7.50 8.68 18.23
C THR A 5 -7.28 9.17 16.79
N GLY A 6 -6.39 10.16 16.64
CA GLY A 6 -5.98 10.78 15.37
C GLY A 6 -5.38 9.81 14.34
N GLN A 7 -5.29 8.52 14.66
CA GLN A 7 -4.95 7.46 13.73
C GLN A 7 -6.11 7.05 12.82
N SER A 8 -7.37 7.22 13.21
CA SER A 8 -8.51 6.67 12.44
C SER A 8 -8.80 7.42 11.13
N LYS A 9 -8.50 8.73 11.06
CA LYS A 9 -8.51 9.51 9.81
C LYS A 9 -7.27 9.23 8.96
N SER A 10 -6.08 9.22 9.57
CA SER A 10 -4.84 9.01 8.83
C SER A 10 -4.70 7.58 8.31
N GLN A 11 -5.18 6.57 9.05
CA GLN A 11 -5.29 5.20 8.55
C GLN A 11 -6.26 5.17 7.36
N ARG A 12 -7.47 5.73 7.47
CA ARG A 12 -8.44 5.77 6.35
C ARG A 12 -7.94 6.51 5.11
N ASP A 13 -7.20 7.61 5.28
CA ASP A 13 -6.63 8.37 4.16
C ASP A 13 -5.38 7.69 3.58
N ARG A 14 -4.57 6.98 4.40
CA ARG A 14 -3.50 6.09 3.94
C ARG A 14 -4.05 4.93 3.10
N ILE A 15 -5.15 4.32 3.53
CA ILE A 15 -5.80 3.19 2.85
C ILE A 15 -6.38 3.59 1.49
N LYS A 16 -6.90 4.82 1.35
CA LYS A 16 -7.35 5.32 0.04
C LYS A 16 -6.21 5.44 -0.97
N ASN A 17 -4.95 5.43 -0.51
CA ASN A 17 -3.79 5.60 -1.34
C ASN A 17 -2.91 4.35 -1.29
N ILE A 18 -3.07 3.47 -2.28
CA ILE A 18 -2.27 2.25 -2.39
C ILE A 18 -0.77 2.55 -2.42
N LYS A 19 -0.34 3.73 -2.91
CA LYS A 19 1.07 4.16 -2.88
C LYS A 19 1.59 4.28 -1.44
N THR A 20 0.78 4.83 -0.54
CA THR A 20 1.16 4.96 0.87
C THR A 20 1.19 3.61 1.57
N LEU A 21 0.25 2.71 1.26
CA LEU A 21 0.31 1.34 1.78
C LEU A 21 1.60 0.62 1.34
N ILE A 22 2.00 0.75 0.07
CA ILE A 22 3.27 0.20 -0.43
C ILE A 22 4.45 0.84 0.31
N SER A 23 4.43 2.15 0.54
CA SER A 23 5.47 2.86 1.29
C SER A 23 5.59 2.37 2.74
N ASP A 24 4.46 2.14 3.41
CA ASP A 24 4.46 1.64 4.78
C ASP A 24 5.02 0.21 4.84
N VAL A 25 4.61 -0.64 3.89
CA VAL A 25 5.10 -2.03 3.82
C VAL A 25 6.58 -2.04 3.45
N GLU A 26 7.06 -1.26 2.47
CA GLU A 26 8.48 -1.32 2.05
C GLU A 26 9.46 -0.88 3.14
N GLU A 27 9.02 -0.11 4.14
CA GLU A 27 9.82 0.23 5.32
C GLU A 27 10.07 -0.99 6.24
N GLU A 28 9.24 -2.02 6.16
CA GLU A 28 9.35 -3.25 6.96
C GLU A 28 10.20 -4.33 6.28
N TYR A 29 10.53 -4.18 4.99
CA TYR A 29 11.23 -5.18 4.19
C TYR A 29 12.39 -4.57 3.40
N ASP A 30 13.60 -5.08 3.62
CA ASP A 30 14.83 -4.58 2.97
C ASP A 30 14.80 -4.65 1.44
N GLU A 31 13.99 -5.53 0.86
CA GLU A 31 13.94 -5.75 -0.60
C GLU A 31 12.80 -4.99 -1.28
N GLY A 32 12.01 -4.22 -0.52
CA GLY A 32 10.78 -3.57 -0.97
C GLY A 32 9.54 -4.28 -0.46
N ALA A 33 8.37 -3.70 -0.69
CA ALA A 33 7.10 -4.24 -0.21
C ALA A 33 6.71 -5.51 -0.97
N PRO A 34 6.55 -6.67 -0.31
CA PRO A 34 6.03 -7.86 -0.97
C PRO A 34 4.62 -7.60 -1.50
N ARG A 35 4.36 -7.92 -2.78
CA ARG A 35 3.08 -7.68 -3.44
C ARG A 35 1.92 -8.33 -2.70
N GLU A 36 2.09 -9.58 -2.27
CA GLU A 36 1.07 -10.31 -1.52
C GLU A 36 0.76 -9.62 -0.17
N GLU A 37 1.78 -9.15 0.56
CA GLU A 37 1.60 -8.43 1.82
C GLU A 37 0.81 -7.12 1.64
N VAL A 38 1.11 -6.37 0.58
CA VAL A 38 0.36 -5.14 0.24
C VAL A 38 -1.11 -5.47 -0.06
N LEU A 39 -1.37 -6.56 -0.79
CA LEU A 39 -2.73 -6.98 -1.14
C LEU A 39 -3.50 -7.45 0.09
N ASP A 40 -2.87 -8.23 0.97
CA ASP A 40 -3.48 -8.74 2.19
C ASP A 40 -3.85 -7.58 3.13
N ARG A 41 -2.94 -6.63 3.35
CA ARG A 41 -3.23 -5.42 4.13
C ARG A 41 -4.29 -4.54 3.49
N ALA A 42 -4.38 -4.49 2.16
CA ALA A 42 -5.43 -3.77 1.46
C ALA A 42 -6.81 -4.43 1.69
N GLU A 43 -6.89 -5.76 1.74
CA GLU A 43 -8.11 -6.49 2.09
C GLU A 43 -8.54 -6.28 3.54
N GLU A 44 -7.60 -6.35 4.49
CA GLU A 44 -7.87 -6.14 5.93
C GLU A 44 -8.56 -4.81 6.23
N VAL A 45 -8.29 -3.82 5.40
CA VAL A 45 -8.80 -2.45 5.53
C VAL A 45 -10.01 -2.15 4.63
N GLY A 46 -10.52 -3.17 3.94
CA GLY A 46 -11.75 -3.11 3.15
C GLY A 46 -11.57 -2.71 1.68
N MET A 47 -10.38 -2.86 1.09
CA MET A 47 -10.16 -2.77 -0.35
C MET A 47 -10.13 -4.17 -0.96
N GLU A 48 -10.97 -4.41 -1.97
CA GLU A 48 -10.95 -5.68 -2.71
C GLU A 48 -9.58 -5.91 -3.37
N ARG A 49 -9.09 -7.16 -3.32
CA ARG A 49 -7.80 -7.56 -3.90
C ARG A 49 -7.62 -7.09 -5.35
N SER A 50 -8.61 -7.38 -6.19
CA SER A 50 -8.62 -7.05 -7.62
C SER A 50 -8.51 -5.54 -7.87
N LYS A 51 -9.12 -4.74 -6.99
CA LYS A 51 -9.02 -3.28 -7.02
C LYS A 51 -7.62 -2.83 -6.60
N ALA A 52 -7.06 -3.40 -5.54
CA ALA A 52 -5.70 -3.11 -5.10
C ALA A 52 -4.67 -3.46 -6.20
N GLU A 53 -4.78 -4.63 -6.81
CA GLU A 53 -3.96 -5.06 -7.95
C GLU A 53 -4.02 -4.06 -9.11
N HIS A 54 -5.23 -3.61 -9.47
CA HIS A 54 -5.42 -2.64 -10.54
C HIS A 54 -4.79 -1.29 -10.23
N GLU A 55 -4.88 -0.81 -8.98
CA GLU A 55 -4.27 0.45 -8.57
C GLU A 55 -2.73 0.34 -8.51
N ILE A 56 -2.18 -0.78 -8.03
CA ILE A 56 -0.74 -1.06 -8.09
C ILE A 56 -0.24 -0.98 -9.54
N GLU A 57 -0.93 -1.65 -10.46
CA GLU A 57 -0.55 -1.69 -11.87
C GLU A 57 -0.60 -0.30 -12.53
N LYS A 58 -1.60 0.53 -12.18
CA LYS A 58 -1.63 1.94 -12.61
C LYS A 58 -0.42 2.73 -12.10
N LEU A 59 0.00 2.54 -10.85
CA LEU A 59 1.16 3.23 -10.31
C LEU A 59 2.45 2.79 -11.01
N ARG A 60 2.57 1.50 -11.31
CA ARG A 60 3.70 0.98 -12.10
C ARG A 60 3.77 1.58 -13.49
N GLN A 61 2.64 1.66 -14.19
CA GLN A 61 2.57 2.27 -15.51
C GLN A 61 2.90 3.77 -15.50
N LYS A 62 2.58 4.48 -14.42
CA LYS A 62 2.92 5.89 -14.23
C LYS A 62 4.37 6.12 -13.82
N GLY A 63 5.06 5.08 -13.35
CA GLY A 63 6.39 5.19 -12.74
C GLY A 63 6.38 5.73 -11.31
N ASP A 64 5.21 5.74 -10.64
CA ASP A 64 5.10 6.11 -9.22
C ASP A 64 5.56 4.98 -8.28
N VAL A 65 5.55 3.74 -8.80
CA VAL A 65 6.00 2.51 -8.16
C VAL A 65 6.80 1.72 -9.18
N TYR A 66 7.82 1.00 -8.74
CA TYR A 66 8.59 0.08 -9.59
C TYR A 66 8.81 -1.25 -8.88
N GLU A 67 9.24 -2.26 -9.64
CA GLU A 67 9.48 -3.61 -9.14
C GLU A 67 10.99 -3.88 -9.18
N PRO A 68 11.75 -3.62 -8.09
CA PRO A 68 13.18 -3.90 -8.04
C PRO A 68 13.53 -5.38 -8.19
N GLN A 69 12.64 -6.26 -7.70
CA GLN A 69 12.77 -7.70 -7.78
C GLN A 69 11.38 -8.32 -7.93
N THR A 70 11.33 -9.56 -8.42
CA THR A 70 10.06 -10.27 -8.65
C THR A 70 9.14 -10.18 -7.43
N ASP A 71 7.91 -9.73 -7.68
CA ASP A 71 6.84 -9.59 -6.69
C ASP A 71 7.13 -8.63 -5.52
N HIS A 72 8.11 -7.73 -5.62
CA HIS A 72 8.34 -6.69 -4.62
C HIS A 72 8.23 -5.30 -5.23
N LEU A 73 7.58 -4.39 -4.51
CA LEU A 73 7.24 -3.05 -4.97
C LEU A 73 8.02 -2.01 -4.18
N ARG A 74 8.50 -0.97 -4.85
CA ARG A 74 9.06 0.21 -4.20
C ARG A 74 8.47 1.49 -4.74
N THR A 75 8.28 2.48 -3.87
CA THR A 75 7.78 3.78 -4.30
C THR A 75 8.91 4.66 -4.86
N VAL A 76 8.54 5.57 -5.78
CA VAL A 76 9.42 6.61 -6.34
C VAL A 76 9.15 7.96 -5.67
#